data_AF-A0A0C2WWU6-F1
#
_entry.id   AF-A0A0C2WWU6-F1
#
_cell.length_a   1.000
_cell.length_b   1.000
_cell.length_c   1.000
_cell.angle_alpha   90.00
_cell.angle_beta   90.00
_cell.angle_gamma   90.00
#
_symmetry.space_group_name_H-M   'P 1'
#
loop_
_entity.id
_entity.type
_entity.pdbx_description
1 polymer ?
#
loop_
_entity_poly.entity_id
_entity_poly.type
_entity_poly.pdbx_seq_one_letter_code
_entity_poly.pdbx_strand_id
1 'polypeptide(L)'
;MQPPTLSSAQVAKALVKSGVSKHNDRYEFIFLKAVLAGVMLSFGGLLSQVISASPGLAASDPGLLKVISGFVFPVGLVMIVLQGQELLTSNMMIFPMAVLKGAIPWWSLPLNWFIGKSP
;
A
#
# COMPACT_ATOMS: atom_id res chain seq x y z
N MET A 1 23.87 -13.78 3.50
CA MET A 1 23.42 -12.61 2.71
C MET A 1 22.23 -13.05 1.88
N GLN A 2 21.06 -12.42 2.02
CA GLN A 2 19.93 -12.72 1.13
C GLN A 2 20.22 -12.13 -0.27
N PRO A 3 19.83 -12.83 -1.35
CA PRO A 3 20.08 -12.34 -2.69
C PRO A 3 19.34 -11.02 -2.92
N PRO A 4 19.89 -10.10 -3.75
CA PRO A 4 19.28 -8.80 -4.03
C PRO A 4 17.92 -8.94 -4.74
N THR A 5 17.62 -10.11 -5.30
CA THR A 5 16.35 -10.43 -5.95
C THR A 5 15.92 -11.83 -5.50
N LEU A 6 14.72 -11.94 -4.94
CA LEU A 6 14.14 -13.21 -4.50
C LEU A 6 13.45 -13.90 -5.68
N SER A 7 13.50 -15.24 -5.73
CA SER A 7 12.68 -16.00 -6.70
C SER A 7 11.19 -15.89 -6.34
N SER A 8 10.28 -16.09 -7.31
CA SER A 8 8.83 -16.05 -7.08
C SER A 8 8.38 -16.96 -5.93
N ALA A 9 9.01 -18.14 -5.80
CA ALA A 9 8.77 -19.07 -4.70
C ALA A 9 9.23 -18.53 -3.34
N GLN A 10 10.34 -17.78 -3.29
CA GLN A 10 10.84 -17.16 -2.06
C GLN A 10 9.98 -15.94 -1.67
N VAL A 11 9.55 -15.12 -2.65
CA VAL A 11 8.63 -14.00 -2.42
C VAL A 11 7.30 -14.51 -1.86
N ALA A 12 6.73 -15.57 -2.44
CA ALA A 12 5.49 -16.15 -1.93
C ALA A 12 5.62 -16.60 -0.46
N LYS A 13 6.72 -17.24 -0.09
CA LYS A 13 7.01 -17.61 1.31
C LYS A 13 7.14 -16.39 2.22
N ALA A 14 7.81 -15.33 1.75
CA ALA A 14 7.97 -14.08 2.50
C ALA A 14 6.61 -13.37 2.71
N LEU A 15 5.75 -13.34 1.70
CA LEU A 15 4.40 -12.79 1.78
C LEU A 15 3.54 -13.57 2.77
N VAL A 16 3.55 -14.90 2.73
CA VAL A 16 2.82 -15.73 3.71
C VAL A 16 3.31 -15.43 5.13
N LYS A 17 4.63 -15.38 5.35
CA LYS A 17 5.20 -15.05 6.67
C LYS A 17 4.78 -13.65 7.14
N SER A 18 4.79 -12.67 6.24
CA SER A 18 4.30 -11.31 6.54
C SER A 18 2.81 -11.31 6.88
N GLY A 19 2.00 -12.10 6.18
CA GLY A 19 0.56 -12.24 6.46
C GLY A 19 0.26 -12.84 7.83
N VAL A 20 0.99 -13.85 8.25
CA VAL A 20 0.86 -14.42 9.61
C VAL A 20 1.27 -13.40 10.67
N SER A 21 2.34 -12.63 10.45
CA SER A 21 2.77 -11.59 11.39
C SER A 21 1.71 -10.48 11.51
N LYS A 22 1.21 -9.99 10.38
CA LYS A 22 0.18 -8.93 10.33
C LYS A 22 -1.15 -9.39 10.92
N HIS A 23 -1.47 -10.67 10.81
CA HIS A 23 -2.67 -11.23 11.45
C HIS A 23 -2.60 -11.17 12.99
N ASN A 24 -1.42 -11.15 13.58
CA ASN A 24 -1.28 -11.08 15.04
C ASN A 24 -1.17 -9.63 15.58
N ASP A 25 -1.19 -8.63 14.71
CA ASP A 25 -1.11 -7.23 15.13
C ASP A 25 -2.43 -6.76 15.76
N ARG A 26 -2.35 -5.85 16.74
CA ARG A 26 -3.53 -5.28 17.39
C ARG A 26 -4.29 -4.35 16.43
N TYR A 27 -5.61 -4.51 16.39
CA TYR A 27 -6.52 -3.77 15.52
C TYR A 27 -6.39 -2.24 15.63
N GLU A 28 -6.19 -1.69 16.83
CA GLU A 28 -6.01 -0.25 17.06
C GLU A 28 -4.83 0.32 16.27
N PHE A 29 -3.71 -0.43 16.27
CA PHE A 29 -2.49 -0.02 15.60
C PHE A 29 -2.61 -0.19 14.09
N ILE A 30 -3.26 -1.26 13.62
CA ILE A 30 -3.52 -1.46 12.18
C ILE A 30 -4.40 -0.33 11.65
N PHE A 31 -5.48 0.01 12.35
CA PHE A 31 -6.38 1.09 11.96
C PHE A 31 -5.65 2.44 11.91
N LEU A 32 -4.86 2.77 12.93
CA LEU A 32 -4.10 4.02 12.95
C LEU A 32 -3.06 4.07 11.81
N LYS A 33 -2.36 2.97 11.55
CA LYS A 33 -1.41 2.86 10.42
C LYS A 33 -2.11 3.01 9.07
N ALA A 34 -3.33 2.49 8.93
CA ALA A 34 -4.13 2.64 7.71
C ALA A 34 -4.61 4.08 7.49
N VAL A 35 -5.05 4.76 8.55
CA VAL A 35 -5.42 6.19 8.50
C VAL A 35 -4.20 7.03 8.13
N LEU A 36 -3.06 6.82 8.79
CA LEU A 36 -1.81 7.52 8.47
C LEU A 36 -1.39 7.27 7.01
N ALA A 37 -1.41 6.02 6.56
CA ALA A 37 -1.11 5.67 5.17
C ALA A 37 -2.04 6.41 4.19
N GLY A 38 -3.33 6.53 4.51
CA GLY A 38 -4.30 7.29 3.72
C GLY A 38 -3.97 8.79 3.63
N VAL A 39 -3.56 9.41 4.74
CA VAL A 39 -3.11 10.81 4.76
C VAL A 39 -1.88 11.01 3.88
N MET A 40 -0.90 10.10 3.97
CA MET A 40 0.32 10.17 3.16
C MET A 40 0.05 9.97 1.66
N LEU A 41 -0.86 9.04 1.32
CA LEU A 41 -1.29 8.84 -0.05
C LEU A 41 -2.00 10.08 -0.61
N SER A 42 -2.86 10.69 0.21
CA SER A 42 -3.59 11.91 -0.13
C SER A 42 -2.63 13.07 -0.39
N PHE A 43 -1.50 13.16 0.30
CA PHE A 43 -0.48 14.16 0.04
C PHE A 43 0.10 14.03 -1.38
N GLY A 44 0.44 12.82 -1.82
CA GLY A 44 0.87 12.56 -3.21
C GLY A 44 -0.21 12.89 -4.24
N GLY A 45 -1.48 12.61 -3.93
CA GLY A 45 -2.62 13.00 -4.74
C GLY A 45 -2.81 14.52 -4.84
N LEU A 46 -2.71 15.24 -3.73
CA LEU A 46 -2.82 16.71 -3.68
C LEU A 46 -1.70 17.37 -4.47
N LEU A 47 -0.46 16.90 -4.34
CA LEU A 47 0.67 17.39 -5.13
C LEU A 47 0.42 17.20 -6.64
N SER A 48 -0.05 16.03 -7.06
CA SER A 48 -0.42 15.76 -8.46
C SER A 48 -1.55 16.70 -8.94
N GLN A 49 -2.53 16.96 -8.08
CA GLN A 49 -3.65 17.85 -8.37
C GLN A 49 -3.23 19.31 -8.50
N VAL A 50 -2.36 19.81 -7.60
CA VAL A 50 -1.83 21.17 -7.65
C VAL A 50 -1.06 21.42 -8.95
N ILE A 51 -0.23 20.45 -9.38
CA ILE A 51 0.50 20.53 -10.65
C ILE A 51 -0.48 20.54 -11.82
N SER A 52 -1.50 19.68 -11.77
CA SER A 52 -2.49 19.56 -12.84
C SER A 52 -3.43 20.77 -12.93
N ALA A 53 -3.59 21.53 -11.85
CA ALA A 53 -4.42 22.72 -11.79
C ALA A 53 -3.73 23.99 -12.32
N SER A 54 -2.48 23.91 -12.78
CA SER A 54 -1.74 25.06 -13.34
C SER A 54 -2.29 25.47 -14.71
N PRO A 55 -2.94 26.65 -14.86
CA PRO A 55 -3.57 27.05 -16.11
C PRO A 55 -2.55 27.31 -17.23
N GLY A 56 -1.36 27.80 -16.87
CA GLY A 56 -0.30 28.10 -17.83
C GLY A 56 0.25 26.84 -18.51
N LEU A 57 0.54 25.80 -17.72
CA LEU A 57 1.08 24.55 -18.26
C LEU A 57 0.04 23.73 -19.03
N ALA A 58 -1.23 23.82 -18.62
CA ALA A 58 -2.34 23.17 -19.32
C ALA A 58 -2.58 23.76 -20.73
N ALA A 59 -2.36 25.07 -20.89
CA ALA A 59 -2.50 25.76 -22.17
C ALA A 59 -1.28 25.60 -23.08
N SER A 60 -0.06 25.56 -22.52
CA SER A 60 1.17 25.42 -23.29
C SER A 60 1.41 23.98 -23.75
N ASP A 61 1.43 23.01 -22.82
CA ASP A 61 1.82 21.63 -23.11
C ASP A 61 1.11 20.62 -22.18
N PRO A 62 -0.13 20.21 -22.53
CA PRO A 62 -0.91 19.30 -21.69
C PRO A 62 -0.28 17.91 -21.53
N GLY A 63 0.59 17.49 -22.47
CA GLY A 63 1.35 16.24 -22.37
C GLY A 63 2.40 16.28 -21.26
N LEU A 64 3.16 17.37 -21.19
CA LEU A 64 4.20 17.55 -20.18
C LEU A 64 3.60 17.63 -18.77
N LEU A 65 2.46 18.32 -18.62
CA LEU A 65 1.73 18.40 -17.36
C LEU A 65 1.31 17.02 -16.84
N LYS A 66 0.83 16.13 -17.71
CA LYS A 66 0.47 14.74 -17.34
C LYS A 66 1.68 13.90 -16.94
N VAL A 67 2.82 14.10 -17.60
CA VAL A 67 4.07 13.40 -17.23
C VAL A 67 4.51 13.83 -15.83
N ILE A 68 4.60 15.13 -15.57
CA ILE A 68 5.01 15.65 -14.27
C ILE A 68 4.03 15.23 -13.17
N SER A 69 2.71 15.34 -13.41
CA SER A 69 1.71 14.93 -12.43
C SER A 69 1.75 13.42 -12.14
N GLY A 70 2.07 12.60 -13.14
CA GLY A 70 2.28 11.16 -13.00
C GLY A 70 3.56 10.80 -12.22
N PHE A 71 4.63 11.58 -12.33
CA PHE A 71 5.87 11.38 -11.56
C PHE A 71 5.73 11.72 -10.08
N VAL A 72 4.86 12.67 -9.75
CA VAL A 72 4.72 13.17 -8.38
C VAL A 72 3.73 12.33 -7.55
N PHE A 73 2.75 11.68 -8.19
CA PHE A 73 1.80 10.82 -7.49
C PHE A 73 2.45 9.68 -6.66
N PRO A 74 3.44 8.90 -7.19
CA PRO A 74 4.11 7.84 -6.45
C PRO A 74 4.83 8.26 -5.18
N VAL A 75 5.12 9.56 -4.99
CA VAL A 75 5.79 10.08 -3.78
C VAL A 75 5.01 9.70 -2.53
N GLY A 76 3.67 9.75 -2.58
CA GLY A 76 2.79 9.31 -1.49
C GLY A 76 3.00 7.84 -1.13
N LEU A 77 3.11 6.96 -2.13
CA LEU A 77 3.36 5.53 -1.93
C LEU A 77 4.76 5.26 -1.36
N VAL A 78 5.79 5.99 -1.82
CA VAL A 78 7.15 5.84 -1.29
C VAL A 78 7.20 6.22 0.19
N MET A 79 6.53 7.29 0.60
CA MET A 79 6.46 7.68 2.03
C MET A 79 5.83 6.60 2.90
N ILE A 80 4.74 5.97 2.43
CA ILE A 80 4.06 4.86 3.14
C ILE A 80 5.00 3.69 3.36
N VAL A 81 5.75 3.31 2.32
CA VAL A 81 6.70 2.19 2.37
C VAL A 81 7.85 2.48 3.32
N LEU A 82 8.45 3.68 3.24
CA LEU A 82 9.58 4.07 4.08
C LEU A 82 9.20 4.14 5.56
N GLN A 83 7.98 4.58 5.88
CA GLN A 83 7.49 4.62 7.26
C GLN A 83 6.88 3.29 7.74
N GLY A 84 6.86 2.25 6.91
CA GLY A 84 6.28 0.95 7.27
C GLY A 84 4.80 1.01 7.64
N GLN A 85 4.04 1.91 7.01
CA GLN A 85 2.61 2.03 7.24
C GLN A 85 1.83 0.95 6.47
N GLU A 86 0.68 0.57 7.02
CA GLU A 86 -0.15 -0.53 6.53
C GLU A 86 -1.27 0.02 5.64
N LEU A 87 -1.16 -0.11 4.32
CA LEU A 87 -2.24 0.27 3.40
C LEU A 87 -3.16 -0.92 3.13
N LEU A 88 -4.47 -0.69 3.05
CA LEU A 88 -5.48 -1.73 2.78
C LEU A 88 -5.13 -2.58 1.54
N THR A 89 -4.64 -1.95 0.47
CA THR A 89 -4.25 -2.63 -0.77
C THR A 89 -3.08 -3.60 -0.58
N SER A 90 -2.13 -3.28 0.32
CA SER A 90 -1.04 -4.20 0.69
C SER A 90 -1.59 -5.42 1.42
N ASN A 91 -2.58 -5.22 2.30
CA ASN A 91 -3.24 -6.30 3.01
C ASN A 91 -4.09 -7.18 2.07
N MET A 92 -4.68 -6.60 1.02
CA MET A 92 -5.33 -7.35 -0.07
C MET A 92 -4.35 -8.19 -0.90
N MET A 93 -3.06 -7.84 -0.96
CA MET A 93 -2.05 -8.68 -1.59
C MET A 93 -1.57 -9.81 -0.68
N ILE A 94 -1.37 -9.50 0.61
CA ILE A 94 -0.69 -10.40 1.55
C ILE A 94 -1.64 -11.45 2.13
N PHE A 95 -2.84 -11.07 2.55
CA PHE A 95 -3.75 -11.98 3.25
C PHE A 95 -4.25 -13.13 2.36
N PRO A 96 -4.63 -12.92 1.07
CA PRO A 96 -5.03 -14.04 0.21
C PRO A 96 -3.94 -15.08 0.03
N MET A 97 -2.67 -14.67 -0.05
CA MET A 97 -1.54 -15.60 -0.13
C MET A 97 -1.44 -16.47 1.12
N ALA A 98 -1.64 -15.88 2.31
CA ALA A 98 -1.64 -16.60 3.57
C ALA A 98 -2.86 -17.53 3.72
N VAL A 99 -4.04 -17.13 3.24
CA VAL A 99 -5.25 -17.97 3.22
C VAL A 99 -5.09 -19.15 2.27
N LEU A 100 -4.62 -18.91 1.04
CA LEU A 100 -4.38 -19.98 0.06
C LEU A 100 -3.37 -21.01 0.57
N LYS A 101 -2.42 -20.57 1.40
CA LYS A 101 -1.46 -21.46 2.05
C LYS A 101 -2.03 -22.20 3.27
N GLY A 102 -3.23 -21.83 3.74
CA GLY A 102 -3.84 -22.35 4.96
C GLY A 102 -3.19 -21.84 6.25
N ALA A 103 -2.39 -20.77 6.17
CA ALA A 103 -1.65 -20.22 7.31
C ALA A 103 -2.49 -19.28 8.19
N ILE A 104 -3.50 -18.65 7.58
CA ILE A 104 -4.56 -17.92 8.27
C ILE A 104 -5.90 -18.44 7.72
N PRO A 105 -6.94 -18.55 8.54
CA PRO A 105 -8.23 -19.01 8.02
C PRO A 105 -8.88 -17.97 7.09
N TRP A 106 -9.92 -18.38 6.35
CA TRP A 106 -10.46 -17.62 5.21
C TRP A 106 -11.33 -16.40 5.60
N TRP A 107 -12.06 -16.50 6.73
CA TRP A 107 -12.84 -15.42 7.35
C TRP A 107 -12.06 -14.14 7.76
N SER A 108 -10.72 -14.14 7.78
CA SER A 108 -9.87 -13.00 8.13
C SER A 108 -9.69 -12.08 6.93
N LEU A 109 -10.02 -12.53 5.72
CA LEU A 109 -10.07 -11.66 4.54
C LEU A 109 -11.15 -10.59 4.69
N PRO A 110 -12.45 -10.93 4.79
CA PRO A 110 -13.49 -9.91 4.95
C PRO A 110 -13.32 -9.15 6.27
N LEU A 111 -12.87 -9.79 7.36
CA LEU A 111 -12.72 -9.14 8.65
C LEU A 111 -11.61 -8.07 8.65
N ASN A 112 -10.47 -8.37 8.03
CA ASN A 112 -9.38 -7.43 7.85
C ASN A 112 -9.75 -6.29 6.90
N TRP A 113 -10.49 -6.58 5.82
CA TRP A 113 -10.85 -5.56 4.83
C TRP A 113 -11.90 -4.56 5.31
N PHE A 114 -12.84 -5.00 6.15
CA PHE A 114 -13.90 -4.13 6.65
C PHE A 114 -13.61 -3.51 8.01
N ILE A 115 -12.92 -4.21 8.91
CA ILE A 115 -12.87 -3.84 10.34
C ILE A 115 -11.42 -3.70 10.84
N GLY A 116 -10.41 -4.13 10.05
CA GLY A 116 -9.02 -4.20 10.53
C GLY A 116 -8.83 -5.22 11.66
N LYS A 117 -9.78 -6.14 11.83
CA LYS A 117 -9.74 -7.18 12.87
C LYS A 117 -9.14 -8.44 12.26
N SER A 118 -7.95 -8.80 12.73
CA SER A 118 -7.43 -10.16 12.70
C SER A 118 -7.46 -10.67 14.15
N PRO A 119 -8.12 -11.83 14.41
CA PRO A 119 -8.21 -12.39 15.76
C PRO A 119 -6.85 -12.79 16.33
#